data_AF-A0A7K1T4A2-F1
#
_entry.id   AF-A0A7K1T4A2-F1
#
_cell.length_a   1.000
_cell.length_b   1.000
_cell.length_c   1.000
_cell.angle_alpha   90.00
_cell.angle_beta   90.00
_cell.angle_gamma   90.00
#
_symmetry.space_group_name_H-M   'P 1'
#
loop_
_entity.id
_entity.type
_entity.pdbx_description
1 polymer ?
#
loop_
_entity_poly.entity_id
_entity_poly.type
_entity_poly.pdbx_seq_one_letter_code
_entity_poly.pdbx_strand_id
1 'polypeptide(L)'
;MPAPAMRAPPIKFLRLNAFSIIPPLIELRKTLPSSSRLTTVCASERSISRQGLAMRSISWRSFRLTDIFAIEQFFPHNPCKNALVPVICDMKVSGRDGGVLCRHWKRKLPEMHANNARRQGMESAAPISDMITGLTLYCRLVEDIIEGETELTLTEYRMLFFLSMTPDKRARIHTLAEALYLSASTISDAAKNLEALGFIEKADSRNDLKAVWAVVTKDGERELGRCTTALVEYSQEYWSLIGPQTTQIYLSSGAKLIEHSNYPIQAALELPGQAFYPFVTRIYLLSAVSWFKSTYNLSLLDARILMLLLERGTVLTCAEISHLLKVSNSAVSNAVRSLSRVKHYVEREKVAGSGKIKVQLTEEGVSTAQEIRERFITRYMKQFDVTREEFEEVLKAVHPRHRKSYMQKVFGESFAGI
;
A
#
# COMPACT_ATOMS: atom_id res chain seq x y z
N MET A 1 28.58 41.45 38.36
CA MET A 1 29.21 40.13 38.18
C MET A 1 28.34 39.28 37.26
N PRO A 2 28.75 38.97 36.02
CA PRO A 2 28.11 37.95 35.21
C PRO A 2 28.92 36.64 35.21
N ALA A 3 28.19 35.51 35.18
CA ALA A 3 28.70 34.14 35.24
C ALA A 3 29.44 33.70 33.95
N PRO A 4 30.33 32.69 34.02
CA PRO A 4 31.21 32.34 32.92
C PRO A 4 30.62 31.33 31.92
N ALA A 5 31.01 31.48 30.66
CA ALA A 5 30.68 30.61 29.54
C ALA A 5 31.36 29.23 29.62
N MET A 6 30.58 28.17 29.40
CA MET A 6 31.09 26.80 29.21
C MET A 6 31.65 26.61 27.80
N ARG A 7 32.91 26.16 27.72
CA ARG A 7 33.61 25.74 26.49
C ARG A 7 33.27 24.29 26.15
N ALA A 8 33.00 24.00 24.87
CA ALA A 8 32.95 22.65 24.32
C ALA A 8 34.37 22.09 24.05
N PRO A 9 34.59 20.76 24.15
CA PRO A 9 35.89 20.13 23.87
C PRO A 9 36.07 19.83 22.36
N PRO A 10 37.32 19.63 21.89
CA PRO A 10 37.65 19.64 20.46
C PRO A 10 37.48 18.25 19.80
N ILE A 11 37.05 18.29 18.54
CA ILE A 11 36.98 17.16 17.61
C ILE A 11 38.40 16.80 17.16
N LYS A 12 38.82 15.55 17.39
CA LYS A 12 40.07 15.00 16.82
C LYS A 12 39.80 14.43 15.43
N PHE A 13 40.40 15.06 14.42
CA PHE A 13 40.66 14.49 13.11
C PHE A 13 41.68 13.36 13.21
N LEU A 14 41.39 12.21 12.60
CA LEU A 14 42.41 11.24 12.22
C LEU A 14 42.30 10.97 10.72
N ARG A 15 43.40 11.27 10.04
CA ARG A 15 43.65 11.10 8.60
C ARG A 15 44.80 10.09 8.48
N LEU A 16 44.77 9.31 7.38
CA LEU A 16 45.88 8.57 6.75
C LEU A 16 46.24 7.23 7.44
N ASN A 17 46.63 6.13 6.77
CA ASN A 17 47.29 5.97 5.48
C ASN A 17 47.08 4.57 4.88
N ALA A 18 47.32 4.48 3.57
CA ALA A 18 47.38 3.27 2.75
C ALA A 18 48.50 2.29 3.18
N PHE A 19 48.28 0.99 2.99
CA PHE A 19 49.34 0.01 2.72
C PHE A 19 48.84 -1.14 1.83
N SER A 20 49.60 -1.37 0.77
CA SER A 20 49.47 -2.39 -0.26
C SER A 20 50.12 -3.69 0.21
N ILE A 21 49.43 -4.84 0.16
CA ILE A 21 50.05 -6.17 0.14
C ILE A 21 49.18 -7.14 -0.70
N ILE A 22 49.77 -7.65 -1.79
CA ILE A 22 49.42 -8.88 -2.56
C ILE A 22 50.45 -9.93 -2.06
N PRO A 23 50.17 -11.24 -1.78
CA PRO A 23 49.71 -12.31 -2.74
C PRO A 23 48.96 -13.51 -2.07
N PRO A 24 48.86 -14.74 -2.65
CA PRO A 24 48.52 -15.16 -4.01
C PRO A 24 47.29 -16.12 -4.08
N LEU A 25 46.88 -16.36 -5.33
CA LEU A 25 46.01 -17.43 -5.83
C LEU A 25 46.30 -18.82 -5.25
N ILE A 26 45.24 -19.53 -4.85
CA ILE A 26 45.22 -21.00 -4.75
C ILE A 26 44.01 -21.51 -5.54
N GLU A 27 44.30 -22.25 -6.61
CA GLU A 27 43.37 -23.12 -7.32
C GLU A 27 42.88 -24.23 -6.40
N LEU A 28 41.57 -24.54 -6.40
CA LEU A 28 41.10 -25.88 -6.10
C LEU A 28 39.92 -26.25 -7.00
N ARG A 29 40.21 -27.25 -7.84
CA ARG A 29 39.38 -27.91 -8.84
C ARG A 29 38.75 -29.15 -8.21
N LYS A 30 37.51 -29.47 -8.63
CA LYS A 30 36.79 -30.77 -8.53
C LYS A 30 36.28 -31.09 -7.10
N THR A 31 35.06 -31.55 -6.88
CA THR A 31 34.39 -32.73 -7.48
C THR A 31 32.86 -32.64 -7.40
N LEU A 32 32.19 -32.94 -8.52
CA LEU A 32 30.80 -33.43 -8.56
C LEU A 32 30.75 -34.89 -8.09
N PRO A 33 29.57 -35.36 -7.65
CA PRO A 33 29.05 -36.61 -8.17
C PRO A 33 27.63 -36.49 -8.74
N SER A 34 27.44 -37.34 -9.73
CA SER A 34 26.33 -37.49 -10.65
C SER A 34 25.20 -38.40 -10.15
N SER A 35 24.05 -38.20 -10.79
CA SER A 35 23.09 -39.21 -11.28
C SER A 35 22.10 -39.89 -10.33
N SER A 36 20.81 -39.65 -10.62
CA SER A 36 19.77 -40.68 -10.88
C SER A 36 18.58 -40.00 -11.56
N ARG A 37 18.51 -40.03 -12.90
CA ARG A 37 17.50 -40.75 -13.73
C ARG A 37 16.08 -40.81 -13.13
N LEU A 38 15.10 -40.27 -13.85
CA LEU A 38 13.98 -41.05 -14.41
C LEU A 38 13.11 -40.23 -15.40
N THR A 39 13.11 -40.72 -16.65
CA THR A 39 12.00 -40.85 -17.61
C THR A 39 11.10 -39.67 -17.96
N THR A 40 11.32 -39.16 -19.17
CA THR A 40 10.36 -38.50 -20.05
C THR A 40 9.36 -39.52 -20.61
N VAL A 41 8.06 -39.24 -20.52
CA VAL A 41 7.02 -39.90 -21.34
C VAL A 41 6.24 -38.82 -22.06
N CYS A 42 6.36 -38.80 -23.39
CA CYS A 42 5.47 -38.09 -24.30
C CYS A 42 4.23 -38.97 -24.60
N ALA A 43 3.03 -38.39 -24.53
CA ALA A 43 1.82 -38.87 -25.19
C ALA A 43 0.83 -37.68 -25.27
N SER A 44 0.78 -36.99 -26.41
CA SER A 44 -0.16 -37.18 -27.53
C SER A 44 -1.57 -36.63 -27.25
N GLU A 45 -1.87 -35.53 -27.91
CA GLU A 45 -3.22 -34.99 -28.12
C GLU A 45 -4.15 -36.05 -28.73
N ARG A 46 -5.34 -36.22 -28.15
CA ARG A 46 -6.53 -36.68 -28.86
C ARG A 46 -7.80 -36.21 -28.14
N SER A 47 -8.60 -35.50 -28.93
CA SER A 47 -10.00 -35.16 -28.78
C SER A 47 -10.85 -36.23 -28.07
N ILE A 48 -11.57 -35.84 -27.00
CA ILE A 48 -12.79 -36.54 -26.57
C ILE A 48 -13.89 -35.51 -26.31
N SER A 49 -14.98 -35.74 -27.02
CA SER A 49 -16.26 -35.06 -27.07
C SER A 49 -17.08 -35.17 -25.78
N ARG A 50 -17.95 -34.17 -25.60
CA ARG A 50 -19.19 -34.15 -24.79
C ARG A 50 -19.71 -35.53 -24.37
N GLN A 51 -19.67 -35.82 -23.08
CA GLN A 51 -20.70 -36.59 -22.38
C GLN A 51 -20.89 -36.01 -20.98
N GLY A 52 -22.15 -35.69 -20.66
CA GLY A 52 -22.54 -35.16 -19.37
C GLY A 52 -22.41 -36.21 -18.28
N LEU A 53 -21.89 -35.78 -17.13
CA LEU A 53 -21.96 -36.52 -15.88
C LEU A 53 -22.37 -35.55 -14.79
N ALA A 54 -23.57 -35.79 -14.28
CA ALA A 54 -24.14 -35.15 -13.12
C ALA A 54 -23.25 -35.40 -11.89
N MET A 55 -22.75 -34.33 -11.26
CA MET A 55 -22.18 -34.41 -9.92
C MET A 55 -23.13 -33.75 -8.93
N ARG A 56 -23.57 -34.58 -7.98
CA ARG A 56 -24.50 -34.29 -6.90
C ARG A 56 -23.95 -33.22 -5.98
N SER A 57 -24.87 -32.44 -5.43
CA SER A 57 -24.68 -31.43 -4.38
C SER A 57 -23.84 -31.93 -3.20
N ILE A 58 -22.69 -31.29 -2.96
CA ILE A 58 -21.97 -31.37 -1.70
C ILE A 58 -22.40 -30.17 -0.84
N SER A 59 -22.97 -30.50 0.32
CA SER A 59 -23.42 -29.56 1.35
C SER A 59 -22.23 -28.85 2.00
N TRP A 60 -22.06 -27.56 1.72
CA TRP A 60 -21.14 -26.68 2.45
C TRP A 60 -21.79 -26.21 3.76
N ARG A 61 -21.82 -27.08 4.77
CA ARG A 61 -22.02 -26.67 6.16
C ARG A 61 -20.86 -27.22 6.99
N SER A 62 -20.11 -26.29 7.57
CA SER A 62 -18.97 -26.46 8.49
C SER A 62 -17.58 -26.42 7.84
N PHE A 63 -17.10 -25.20 7.55
CA PHE A 63 -15.66 -24.91 7.50
C PHE A 63 -15.38 -23.82 8.56
N ARG A 64 -14.50 -24.14 9.53
CA ARG A 64 -14.02 -23.18 10.54
C ARG A 64 -12.85 -22.39 9.94
N LEU A 65 -12.77 -21.11 10.31
CA LEU A 65 -11.78 -20.13 9.80
C LEU A 65 -10.34 -20.33 10.31
N THR A 66 -9.96 -21.54 10.72
CA THR A 66 -8.60 -21.86 11.21
C THR A 66 -7.74 -22.68 10.24
N ASP A 67 -8.28 -23.12 9.10
CA ASP A 67 -7.59 -24.06 8.21
C ASP A 67 -7.00 -23.42 6.92
N ILE A 68 -6.93 -22.10 6.82
CA ILE A 68 -6.36 -21.41 5.63
C ILE A 68 -4.82 -21.44 5.61
N PHE A 69 -4.15 -21.84 6.70
CA PHE A 69 -2.68 -21.90 6.76
C PHE A 69 -2.05 -23.24 6.36
N ALA A 70 -2.81 -24.25 5.93
CA ALA A 70 -2.28 -25.60 5.68
C ALA A 70 -2.31 -26.08 4.20
N ILE A 71 -2.79 -25.28 3.24
CA ILE A 71 -2.93 -25.73 1.84
C ILE A 71 -1.75 -25.34 0.94
N GLU A 72 -0.87 -24.43 1.36
CA GLU A 72 0.32 -24.06 0.56
C GLU A 72 1.49 -25.07 0.66
N GLN A 73 1.44 -26.06 1.55
CA GLN A 73 2.57 -27.00 1.75
C GLN A 73 2.51 -28.33 0.98
N PHE A 74 1.43 -28.63 0.22
CA PHE A 74 1.27 -29.96 -0.38
C PHE A 74 1.24 -30.05 -1.92
N PHE A 75 1.31 -28.95 -2.67
CA PHE A 75 1.39 -29.02 -4.14
C PHE A 75 2.29 -27.92 -4.73
N PRO A 76 3.61 -28.16 -4.89
CA PRO A 76 4.52 -27.17 -5.47
C PRO A 76 4.44 -27.06 -7.00
N HIS A 77 3.70 -27.95 -7.69
CA HIS A 77 3.50 -27.89 -9.13
C HIS A 77 2.04 -28.16 -9.51
N ASN A 78 1.29 -27.10 -9.79
CA ASN A 78 0.02 -27.17 -10.49
C ASN A 78 0.22 -26.62 -11.93
N PRO A 79 0.29 -27.47 -12.98
CA PRO A 79 0.60 -27.03 -14.34
C PRO A 79 -0.54 -26.27 -15.03
N CYS A 80 -1.70 -26.08 -14.38
CA CYS A 80 -2.89 -25.50 -15.02
C CYS A 80 -3.04 -23.98 -14.84
N LYS A 81 -2.01 -23.24 -14.41
CA LYS A 81 -2.03 -21.76 -14.41
C LYS A 81 -1.76 -21.11 -15.78
N ASN A 82 -1.29 -21.88 -16.78
CA ASN A 82 -0.93 -21.35 -18.10
C ASN A 82 -1.89 -21.74 -19.25
N ALA A 83 -3.14 -22.13 -18.96
CA ALA A 83 -4.10 -22.54 -20.00
C ALA A 83 -5.26 -21.54 -20.25
N LEU A 84 -5.18 -20.31 -19.72
CA LEU A 84 -6.17 -19.25 -19.99
C LEU A 84 -5.57 -17.93 -20.51
N VAL A 85 -4.32 -17.97 -20.96
CA VAL A 85 -3.72 -16.92 -21.79
C VAL A 85 -3.06 -17.63 -22.96
N PRO A 86 -3.80 -17.82 -24.07
CA PRO A 86 -3.52 -16.97 -25.23
C PRO A 86 -4.75 -16.74 -26.12
N VAL A 87 -5.47 -15.63 -25.93
CA VAL A 87 -6.24 -14.98 -27.02
C VAL A 87 -6.22 -13.45 -26.83
N ILE A 88 -5.08 -12.85 -26.45
CA ILE A 88 -4.87 -11.40 -26.57
C ILE A 88 -3.40 -11.13 -26.90
N CYS A 89 -2.86 -11.85 -27.88
CA CYS A 89 -1.59 -11.49 -28.54
C CYS A 89 -1.71 -11.81 -30.03
N ASP A 90 -2.73 -11.27 -30.70
CA ASP A 90 -2.70 -11.12 -32.16
C ASP A 90 -3.72 -10.11 -32.70
N MET A 91 -3.98 -9.03 -31.96
CA MET A 91 -4.52 -7.83 -32.58
C MET A 91 -3.36 -6.88 -32.85
N LYS A 92 -2.86 -6.97 -34.09
CA LYS A 92 -2.20 -5.84 -34.76
C LYS A 92 -2.96 -4.57 -34.40
N VAL A 93 -2.27 -3.68 -33.70
CA VAL A 93 -2.71 -2.30 -33.47
C VAL A 93 -2.77 -1.62 -34.83
N SER A 94 -3.91 -1.74 -35.50
CA SER A 94 -4.24 -0.98 -36.69
C SER A 94 -5.55 -0.23 -36.46
N GLY A 95 -5.42 0.97 -35.89
CA GLY A 95 -6.36 2.07 -36.12
C GLY A 95 -7.68 2.09 -35.31
N ARG A 96 -7.96 3.28 -34.78
CA ARG A 96 -9.25 3.90 -34.42
C ARG A 96 -9.86 3.79 -33.01
N ASP A 97 -9.57 2.78 -32.18
CA ASP A 97 -10.35 2.62 -30.93
C ASP A 97 -9.72 3.17 -29.64
N GLY A 98 -8.40 3.39 -29.59
CA GLY A 98 -7.76 4.12 -28.48
C GLY A 98 -8.25 5.57 -28.33
N GLY A 99 -8.82 6.15 -29.40
CA GLY A 99 -9.39 7.50 -29.40
C GLY A 99 -10.86 7.59 -28.94
N VAL A 100 -11.57 6.48 -28.80
CA VAL A 100 -13.01 6.48 -28.46
C VAL A 100 -13.22 6.64 -26.95
N LEU A 101 -12.38 5.98 -26.12
CA LEU A 101 -12.39 6.19 -24.66
C LEU A 101 -12.08 7.66 -24.33
N CYS A 102 -11.00 8.23 -24.89
CA CYS A 102 -10.60 9.62 -24.63
C CYS A 102 -11.70 10.65 -24.99
N ARG A 103 -12.47 10.42 -26.07
CA ARG A 103 -13.56 11.32 -26.51
C ARG A 103 -14.82 11.24 -25.65
N HIS A 104 -15.19 10.05 -25.16
CA HIS A 104 -16.32 9.89 -24.24
C HIS A 104 -16.08 10.66 -22.92
N TRP A 105 -14.85 10.61 -22.40
CA TRP A 105 -14.48 11.25 -21.14
C TRP A 105 -14.29 12.76 -21.26
N LYS A 106 -13.72 13.28 -22.36
CA LYS A 106 -13.72 14.73 -22.66
C LYS A 106 -15.13 15.34 -22.60
N ARG A 107 -16.16 14.55 -22.91
CA ARG A 107 -17.57 14.98 -22.87
C ARG A 107 -18.21 14.94 -21.48
N LYS A 108 -17.73 14.09 -20.56
CA LYS A 108 -18.27 13.91 -19.18
C LYS A 108 -17.52 14.66 -18.09
N LEU A 109 -16.27 15.05 -18.33
CA LEU A 109 -15.47 15.88 -17.42
C LEU A 109 -16.22 17.14 -16.95
N PRO A 110 -16.90 17.91 -17.82
CA PRO A 110 -17.63 19.12 -17.39
C PRO A 110 -18.76 18.86 -16.39
N GLU A 111 -19.56 17.79 -16.56
CA GLU A 111 -20.63 17.42 -15.63
C GLU A 111 -20.09 16.94 -14.28
N MET A 112 -18.95 16.24 -14.28
CA MET A 112 -18.27 15.82 -13.05
C MET A 112 -17.68 17.02 -12.29
N HIS A 113 -17.09 17.98 -13.00
CA HIS A 113 -16.62 19.24 -12.41
C HIS A 113 -17.78 20.04 -11.79
N ALA A 114 -18.94 20.11 -12.46
CA ALA A 114 -20.13 20.80 -11.95
C ALA A 114 -20.74 20.15 -10.68
N ASN A 115 -20.78 18.82 -10.61
CA ASN A 115 -21.24 18.10 -9.41
C ASN A 115 -20.21 18.15 -8.27
N ASN A 116 -18.91 18.21 -8.57
CA ASN A 116 -17.87 18.43 -7.58
C ASN A 116 -17.90 19.85 -7.02
N ALA A 117 -18.15 20.88 -7.83
CA ALA A 117 -18.30 22.25 -7.35
C ALA A 117 -19.43 22.40 -6.31
N ARG A 118 -20.52 21.64 -6.44
CA ARG A 118 -21.59 21.60 -5.42
C ARG A 118 -21.21 20.90 -4.11
N ARG A 119 -20.16 20.06 -4.12
CA ARG A 119 -19.66 19.33 -2.94
C ARG A 119 -18.40 19.96 -2.33
N GLN A 120 -17.77 20.90 -3.02
CA GLN A 120 -16.56 21.63 -2.60
C GLN A 120 -16.74 22.54 -1.37
N GLY A 121 -17.90 22.48 -0.70
CA GLY A 121 -18.19 23.28 0.51
C GLY A 121 -18.89 22.52 1.63
N MET A 122 -18.95 21.18 1.61
CA MET A 122 -19.45 20.42 2.76
C MET A 122 -18.28 19.98 3.63
N GLU A 123 -18.02 20.70 4.72
CA GLU A 123 -17.05 20.29 5.74
C GLU A 123 -17.29 18.83 6.17
N SER A 124 -16.21 18.08 6.37
CA SER A 124 -16.32 16.70 6.84
C SER A 124 -16.90 16.69 8.25
N ALA A 125 -17.92 15.84 8.46
CA ALA A 125 -18.47 15.57 9.78
C ALA A 125 -17.59 14.63 10.62
N ALA A 126 -16.52 14.07 10.04
CA ALA A 126 -15.58 13.17 10.69
C ALA A 126 -14.17 13.30 10.07
N PRO A 127 -13.52 14.47 10.21
CA PRO A 127 -12.39 14.85 9.38
C PRO A 127 -11.18 13.92 9.52
N ILE A 128 -10.85 13.42 10.72
CA ILE A 128 -9.72 12.50 10.91
C ILE A 128 -10.08 11.11 10.39
N SER A 129 -11.28 10.61 10.67
CA SER A 129 -11.77 9.35 10.09
C SER A 129 -11.75 9.38 8.55
N ASP A 130 -12.20 10.50 7.97
CA ASP A 130 -12.24 10.71 6.53
C ASP A 130 -10.86 10.85 5.92
N MET A 131 -9.91 11.45 6.64
CA MET A 131 -8.51 11.56 6.20
C MET A 131 -7.88 10.17 6.07
N ILE A 132 -8.01 9.35 7.11
CA ILE A 132 -7.49 7.96 7.10
C ILE A 132 -8.20 7.13 6.02
N THR A 133 -9.50 7.36 5.84
CA THR A 133 -10.28 6.72 4.77
C THR A 133 -9.77 7.11 3.39
N GLY A 134 -9.52 8.40 3.14
CA GLY A 134 -8.94 8.91 1.90
C GLY A 134 -7.58 8.28 1.60
N LEU A 135 -6.69 8.21 2.59
CA LEU A 135 -5.37 7.57 2.44
C LEU A 135 -5.49 6.07 2.09
N THR A 136 -6.44 5.37 2.71
CA THR A 136 -6.70 3.95 2.42
C THR A 136 -7.18 3.76 0.98
N LEU A 137 -8.11 4.61 0.53
CA LEU A 137 -8.65 4.56 -0.83
C LEU A 137 -7.61 4.93 -1.88
N TYR A 138 -6.77 5.92 -1.60
CA TYR A 138 -5.67 6.30 -2.48
C TYR A 138 -4.63 5.17 -2.60
N CYS A 139 -4.25 4.52 -1.49
CA CYS A 139 -3.35 3.38 -1.55
C CYS A 139 -3.91 2.23 -2.40
N ARG A 140 -5.21 1.95 -2.31
CA ARG A 140 -5.86 0.93 -3.16
C ARG A 140 -5.86 1.32 -4.63
N LEU A 141 -6.13 2.60 -4.94
CA LEU A 141 -6.02 3.11 -6.30
C LEU A 141 -4.61 2.91 -6.86
N VAL A 142 -3.58 3.17 -6.06
CA VAL A 142 -2.18 2.95 -6.45
C VAL A 142 -1.90 1.47 -6.68
N GLU A 143 -2.33 0.58 -5.77
CA GLU A 143 -2.22 -0.88 -5.92
C GLU A 143 -2.85 -1.33 -7.25
N ASP A 144 -4.09 -0.92 -7.50
CA ASP A 144 -4.84 -1.22 -8.73
C ASP A 144 -4.09 -0.77 -10.01
N ILE A 145 -3.49 0.44 -10.00
CA ILE A 145 -2.74 0.96 -11.16
C ILE A 145 -1.47 0.15 -11.39
N ILE A 146 -0.70 -0.13 -10.32
CA ILE A 146 0.57 -0.85 -10.43
C ILE A 146 0.32 -2.28 -10.95
N GLU A 147 -0.65 -2.99 -10.38
CA GLU A 147 -0.97 -4.37 -10.78
C GLU A 147 -1.62 -4.45 -12.17
N GLY A 148 -2.35 -3.41 -12.58
CA GLY A 148 -2.99 -3.35 -13.89
C GLY A 148 -2.03 -2.99 -15.03
N GLU A 149 -1.00 -2.21 -14.75
CA GLU A 149 -0.10 -1.65 -15.77
C GLU A 149 1.30 -2.26 -15.75
N THR A 150 1.69 -2.93 -14.66
CA THR A 150 3.06 -3.40 -14.47
C THR A 150 3.17 -4.83 -13.95
N GLU A 151 4.38 -5.41 -14.05
CA GLU A 151 4.67 -6.72 -13.47
C GLU A 151 5.04 -6.62 -11.98
N LEU A 152 5.06 -5.40 -11.44
CA LEU A 152 5.39 -5.15 -10.05
C LEU A 152 4.15 -5.29 -9.16
N THR A 153 4.36 -5.73 -7.93
CA THR A 153 3.45 -5.45 -6.81
C THR A 153 3.74 -4.07 -6.22
N LEU A 154 2.81 -3.52 -5.42
CA LEU A 154 3.06 -2.28 -4.67
C LEU A 154 4.32 -2.38 -3.79
N THR A 155 4.59 -3.53 -3.19
CA THR A 155 5.77 -3.73 -2.34
C THR A 155 7.06 -3.63 -3.16
N GLU A 156 7.09 -4.28 -4.32
CA GLU A 156 8.25 -4.30 -5.22
C GLU A 156 8.49 -2.91 -5.83
N TYR A 157 7.44 -2.20 -6.25
CA TYR A 157 7.52 -0.79 -6.63
C TYR A 157 8.14 0.07 -5.54
N ARG A 158 7.69 -0.07 -4.29
CA ARG A 158 8.22 0.72 -3.16
C ARG A 158 9.68 0.41 -2.87
N MET A 159 10.11 -0.84 -3.04
CA MET A 159 11.52 -1.22 -2.92
C MET A 159 12.36 -0.58 -4.02
N LEU A 160 11.95 -0.68 -5.28
CA LEU A 160 12.65 -0.05 -6.41
C LEU A 160 12.70 1.47 -6.24
N PHE A 161 11.57 2.10 -5.88
CA PHE A 161 11.52 3.53 -5.60
C PHE A 161 12.53 3.92 -4.52
N PHE A 162 12.50 3.27 -3.36
CA PHE A 162 13.45 3.57 -2.28
C PHE A 162 14.90 3.42 -2.73
N LEU A 163 15.24 2.28 -3.37
CA LEU A 163 16.59 2.03 -3.86
C LEU A 163 17.04 3.12 -4.83
N SER A 164 16.25 3.45 -5.84
CA SER A 164 16.59 4.47 -6.84
C SER A 164 16.77 5.88 -6.26
N MET A 165 16.18 6.19 -5.10
CA MET A 165 16.36 7.48 -4.42
C MET A 165 17.55 7.51 -3.47
N THR A 166 18.09 6.35 -3.08
CA THR A 166 19.27 6.26 -2.20
C THR A 166 20.59 6.45 -2.93
N PRO A 167 21.64 6.95 -2.25
CA PRO A 167 23.00 6.98 -2.79
C PRO A 167 23.46 5.58 -3.22
N ASP A 168 24.21 5.49 -4.31
CA ASP A 168 24.64 4.24 -4.97
C ASP A 168 23.49 3.32 -5.41
N LYS A 169 22.24 3.77 -5.30
CA LYS A 169 21.01 3.04 -5.62
C LYS A 169 20.90 1.66 -4.97
N ARG A 170 21.32 1.59 -3.69
CA ARG A 170 21.41 0.34 -2.93
C ARG A 170 21.02 0.50 -1.48
N ALA A 171 20.53 -0.58 -0.88
CA ALA A 171 20.26 -0.65 0.55
C ALA A 171 20.38 -2.07 1.10
N ARG A 172 20.64 -2.20 2.40
CA ARG A 172 20.55 -3.48 3.09
C ARG A 172 19.08 -3.91 3.18
N ILE A 173 18.83 -5.22 3.12
CA ILE A 173 17.49 -5.79 3.30
C ILE A 173 16.83 -5.34 4.62
N HIS A 174 17.61 -5.29 5.71
CA HIS A 174 17.12 -4.79 7.00
C HIS A 174 16.69 -3.32 6.93
N THR A 175 17.49 -2.47 6.29
CA THR A 175 17.16 -1.05 6.08
C THR A 175 15.89 -0.88 5.27
N LEU A 176 15.69 -1.70 4.23
CA LEU A 176 14.45 -1.71 3.45
C LEU A 176 13.23 -2.12 4.30
N ALA A 177 13.38 -3.12 5.16
CA ALA A 177 12.29 -3.57 6.04
C ALA A 177 11.84 -2.45 7.00
N GLU A 178 12.79 -1.79 7.64
CA GLU A 178 12.50 -0.65 8.52
C GLU A 178 11.90 0.54 7.75
N ALA A 179 12.54 0.96 6.65
CA ALA A 179 12.11 2.11 5.87
C ALA A 179 10.71 1.94 5.28
N LEU A 180 10.35 0.71 4.90
CA LEU A 180 9.07 0.40 4.26
C LEU A 180 8.00 -0.08 5.25
N TYR A 181 8.29 -0.15 6.55
CA TYR A 181 7.37 -0.69 7.58
C TYR A 181 6.89 -2.10 7.25
N LEU A 182 7.82 -2.98 6.85
CA LEU A 182 7.55 -4.37 6.46
C LEU A 182 8.45 -5.32 7.26
N SER A 183 8.07 -6.60 7.31
CA SER A 183 8.94 -7.61 7.91
C SER A 183 10.12 -7.92 6.98
N ALA A 184 11.23 -8.38 7.58
CA ALA A 184 12.39 -8.84 6.82
C ALA A 184 12.06 -10.00 5.86
N SER A 185 11.10 -10.86 6.23
CA SER A 185 10.63 -11.94 5.35
C SER A 185 9.93 -11.41 4.10
N THR A 186 8.99 -10.48 4.25
CA THR A 186 8.28 -9.85 3.13
C THR A 186 9.24 -9.13 2.18
N ILE A 187 10.22 -8.40 2.71
CA ILE A 187 11.25 -7.76 1.87
C ILE A 187 12.13 -8.81 1.18
N SER A 188 12.52 -9.88 1.87
CA SER A 188 13.36 -10.92 1.29
C SER A 188 12.68 -11.63 0.13
N ASP A 189 11.37 -11.89 0.23
CA ASP A 189 10.61 -12.53 -0.83
C ASP A 189 10.40 -11.58 -2.03
N ALA A 190 10.06 -10.32 -1.77
CA ALA A 190 9.99 -9.30 -2.83
C ALA A 190 11.36 -9.07 -3.51
N ALA A 191 12.46 -9.12 -2.76
CA ALA A 191 13.81 -9.02 -3.33
C ALA A 191 14.13 -10.21 -4.25
N LYS A 192 13.75 -11.44 -3.88
CA LYS A 192 13.95 -12.62 -4.75
C LYS A 192 13.17 -12.47 -6.06
N ASN A 193 11.94 -11.99 -6.01
CA ASN A 193 11.13 -11.77 -7.21
C ASN A 193 11.75 -10.69 -8.11
N LEU A 194 12.12 -9.54 -7.55
CA LEU A 194 12.78 -8.47 -8.29
C LEU A 194 14.11 -8.91 -8.93
N GLU A 195 14.87 -9.76 -8.24
CA GLU A 195 16.10 -10.34 -8.77
C GLU A 195 15.81 -11.32 -9.92
N ALA A 196 14.78 -12.16 -9.79
CA ALA A 196 14.34 -13.07 -10.85
C ALA A 196 13.86 -12.33 -12.11
N LEU A 197 13.26 -11.14 -11.94
CA LEU A 197 12.88 -10.23 -13.02
C LEU A 197 14.06 -9.42 -13.58
N GLY A 198 15.24 -9.50 -12.95
CA GLY A 198 16.43 -8.75 -13.35
C GLY A 198 16.37 -7.25 -13.00
N PHE A 199 15.49 -6.83 -12.10
CA PHE A 199 15.33 -5.44 -11.69
C PHE A 199 16.24 -5.02 -10.54
N ILE A 200 16.72 -5.99 -9.76
CA ILE A 200 17.76 -5.78 -8.76
C ILE A 200 18.84 -6.85 -8.84
N GLU A 201 19.99 -6.55 -8.27
CA GLU A 201 21.09 -7.48 -8.03
C GLU A 201 21.35 -7.58 -6.53
N LYS A 202 21.65 -8.78 -6.04
CA LYS A 202 22.22 -8.93 -4.69
C LYS A 202 23.72 -8.71 -4.74
N ALA A 203 24.22 -7.81 -3.91
CA ALA A 203 25.64 -7.57 -3.75
C ALA A 203 26.12 -8.00 -2.36
N ASP A 204 27.19 -8.79 -2.32
CA ASP A 204 27.88 -9.11 -1.07
C ASP A 204 28.71 -7.91 -0.61
N SER A 205 28.70 -7.63 0.69
CA SER A 205 29.62 -6.66 1.26
C SER A 205 30.99 -7.32 1.48
N ARG A 206 32.04 -6.79 0.82
CA ARG A 206 33.43 -7.21 1.06
C ARG A 206 33.86 -7.11 2.54
N ASN A 207 33.19 -6.26 3.33
CA ASN A 207 33.53 -5.97 4.72
C ASN A 207 32.51 -6.56 5.73
N ASP A 208 31.39 -7.09 5.26
CA ASP A 208 30.30 -7.60 6.10
C ASP A 208 29.60 -8.75 5.37
N LEU A 209 30.21 -9.94 5.43
CA LEU A 209 29.75 -11.16 4.75
C LEU A 209 28.34 -11.62 5.17
N LYS A 210 27.72 -10.96 6.18
CA LYS A 210 26.35 -11.21 6.62
C LYS A 210 25.33 -10.20 6.07
N ALA A 211 25.78 -9.09 5.51
CA ALA A 211 24.91 -8.05 4.97
C ALA A 211 24.56 -8.31 3.50
N VAL A 212 23.31 -8.69 3.26
CA VAL A 212 22.73 -8.78 1.91
C VAL A 212 22.28 -7.38 1.47
N TRP A 213 22.90 -6.87 0.40
CA TRP A 213 22.51 -5.62 -0.23
C TRP A 213 21.64 -5.89 -1.45
N ALA A 214 20.62 -5.07 -1.66
CA ALA A 214 19.90 -4.97 -2.92
C ALA A 214 20.41 -3.72 -3.66
N VAL A 215 20.69 -3.86 -4.95
CA VAL A 215 21.13 -2.78 -5.85
C VAL A 215 20.20 -2.75 -7.04
N VAL A 216 19.70 -1.58 -7.45
CA VAL A 216 18.84 -1.49 -8.65
C VAL A 216 19.67 -1.70 -9.92
N THR A 217 19.15 -2.49 -10.86
CA THR A 217 19.75 -2.62 -12.20
C THR A 217 19.24 -1.49 -13.12
N LYS A 218 19.89 -1.32 -14.28
CA LYS A 218 19.35 -0.45 -15.34
C LYS A 218 17.95 -0.84 -15.79
N ASP A 219 17.60 -2.12 -15.70
CA ASP A 219 16.30 -2.64 -16.11
C ASP A 219 15.25 -2.30 -15.06
N GLY A 220 15.61 -2.42 -13.77
CA GLY A 220 14.79 -1.95 -12.65
C GLY A 220 14.53 -0.44 -12.69
N GLU A 221 15.50 0.37 -13.10
CA GLU A 221 15.29 1.81 -13.27
C GLU A 221 14.31 2.14 -14.41
N ARG A 222 14.41 1.42 -15.53
CA ARG A 222 13.47 1.59 -16.64
C ARG A 222 12.06 1.18 -16.23
N GLU A 223 11.93 0.08 -15.51
CA GLU A 223 10.62 -0.39 -15.03
C GLU A 223 10.03 0.56 -13.98
N LEU A 224 10.84 1.06 -13.04
CA LEU A 224 10.41 2.10 -12.10
C LEU A 224 9.93 3.35 -12.83
N GLY A 225 10.66 3.81 -13.85
CA GLY A 225 10.27 4.95 -14.68
C GLY A 225 8.92 4.73 -15.34
N ARG A 226 8.72 3.56 -15.96
CA ARG A 226 7.44 3.18 -16.59
C ARG A 226 6.28 3.14 -15.60
N CYS A 227 6.49 2.50 -14.44
CA CYS A 227 5.52 2.41 -13.36
C CYS A 227 5.16 3.80 -12.83
N THR A 228 6.15 4.67 -12.64
CA THR A 228 5.96 6.05 -12.17
C THR A 228 5.16 6.88 -13.18
N THR A 229 5.47 6.75 -14.47
CA THR A 229 4.69 7.41 -15.53
C THR A 229 3.23 6.96 -15.50
N ALA A 230 2.96 5.66 -15.41
CA ALA A 230 1.60 5.13 -15.31
C ALA A 230 0.88 5.66 -14.06
N LEU A 231 1.54 5.70 -12.91
CA LEU A 231 0.97 6.26 -11.68
C LEU A 231 0.58 7.73 -11.83
N VAL A 232 1.44 8.56 -12.42
CA VAL A 232 1.12 9.98 -12.65
C VAL A 232 -0.06 10.13 -13.60
N GLU A 233 -0.07 9.38 -14.71
CA GLU A 233 -1.11 9.45 -15.72
C GLU A 233 -2.48 8.99 -15.18
N TYR A 234 -2.56 7.78 -14.62
CA TYR A 234 -3.83 7.19 -14.20
C TYR A 234 -4.38 7.78 -12.88
N SER A 235 -3.52 8.40 -12.07
CA SER A 235 -3.95 9.18 -10.89
C SER A 235 -4.37 10.61 -11.23
N GLN A 236 -4.13 11.12 -12.45
CA GLN A 236 -4.45 12.51 -12.80
C GLN A 236 -5.93 12.88 -12.58
N GLU A 237 -6.87 11.98 -12.88
CA GLU A 237 -8.29 12.23 -12.59
C GLU A 237 -8.55 12.36 -11.07
N TYR A 238 -7.88 11.57 -10.22
CA TYR A 238 -8.04 11.69 -8.77
C TYR A 238 -7.65 13.09 -8.30
N TRP A 239 -6.49 13.58 -8.74
CA TRP A 239 -6.00 14.94 -8.46
C TRP A 239 -6.90 16.03 -9.06
N SER A 240 -7.37 15.83 -10.29
CA SER A 240 -8.27 16.78 -10.97
C SER A 240 -9.61 16.90 -10.25
N LEU A 241 -10.14 15.79 -9.73
CA LEU A 241 -11.35 15.80 -8.93
C LEU A 241 -11.10 16.58 -7.66
N ILE A 242 -10.03 16.24 -6.93
CA ILE A 242 -9.63 16.89 -5.67
C ILE A 242 -9.52 18.40 -5.81
N GLY A 243 -8.95 18.87 -6.91
CA GLY A 243 -8.74 20.27 -7.21
C GLY A 243 -7.31 20.70 -6.94
N PRO A 244 -6.81 21.74 -7.61
CA PRO A 244 -5.39 22.11 -7.58
C PRO A 244 -4.92 22.57 -6.20
N GLN A 245 -5.73 23.33 -5.46
CA GLN A 245 -5.35 23.80 -4.11
C GLN A 245 -5.16 22.64 -3.14
N THR A 246 -6.15 21.74 -3.04
CA THR A 246 -6.06 20.57 -2.16
C THR A 246 -5.01 19.57 -2.61
N THR A 247 -4.81 19.42 -3.93
CA THR A 247 -3.69 18.63 -4.47
C THR A 247 -2.36 19.17 -3.97
N GLN A 248 -2.14 20.49 -4.04
CA GLN A 248 -0.90 21.09 -3.56
C GLN A 248 -0.68 20.85 -2.07
N ILE A 249 -1.74 20.91 -1.24
CA ILE A 249 -1.66 20.60 0.20
C ILE A 249 -1.20 19.16 0.45
N TYR A 250 -1.76 18.20 -0.28
CA TYR A 250 -1.35 16.80 -0.12
C TYR A 250 0.08 16.56 -0.60
N LEU A 251 0.45 17.10 -1.76
CA LEU A 251 1.79 16.91 -2.32
C LEU A 251 2.87 17.61 -1.47
N SER A 252 2.60 18.81 -0.93
CA SER A 252 3.51 19.49 -0.01
C SER A 252 3.66 18.72 1.30
N SER A 253 2.56 18.19 1.85
CA SER A 253 2.61 17.31 3.03
C SER A 253 3.46 16.06 2.76
N GLY A 254 3.33 15.47 1.55
CA GLY A 254 4.17 14.36 1.12
C GLY A 254 5.66 14.73 1.00
N ALA A 255 5.97 15.93 0.52
CA ALA A 255 7.34 16.43 0.43
C ALA A 255 7.99 16.57 1.81
N LYS A 256 7.25 17.11 2.80
CA LYS A 256 7.72 17.20 4.19
C LYS A 256 8.08 15.84 4.79
N LEU A 257 7.41 14.75 4.40
CA LEU A 257 7.78 13.40 4.85
C LEU A 257 9.13 12.93 4.29
N ILE A 258 9.50 13.38 3.09
CA ILE A 258 10.80 13.08 2.47
C ILE A 258 11.89 13.96 3.09
N GLU A 259 11.61 15.24 3.27
CA GLU A 259 12.54 16.20 3.91
C GLU A 259 12.97 15.72 5.29
N HIS A 260 12.00 15.27 6.11
CA HIS A 260 12.24 14.77 7.47
C HIS A 260 12.54 13.27 7.54
N SER A 261 12.73 12.59 6.41
CA SER A 261 13.08 11.18 6.39
C SER A 261 14.47 10.96 6.98
N ASN A 262 14.59 10.01 7.91
CA ASN A 262 15.88 9.54 8.43
C ASN A 262 16.68 8.72 7.39
N TYR A 263 16.09 8.43 6.23
CA TYR A 263 16.74 7.74 5.12
C TYR A 263 17.11 8.74 4.02
N PRO A 264 18.23 8.52 3.31
CA PRO A 264 18.74 9.45 2.30
C PRO A 264 17.96 9.31 0.98
N ILE A 265 16.70 9.73 0.96
CA ILE A 265 15.78 9.62 -0.18
C ILE A 265 15.36 10.99 -0.73
N GLN A 266 16.06 12.07 -0.36
CA GLN A 266 15.72 13.45 -0.73
C GLN A 266 15.77 13.68 -2.24
N ALA A 267 16.48 12.84 -3.01
CA ALA A 267 16.44 12.86 -4.48
C ALA A 267 15.01 12.70 -5.04
N ALA A 268 14.07 12.11 -4.28
CA ALA A 268 12.67 12.02 -4.66
C ALA A 268 12.00 13.40 -4.85
N LEU A 269 12.51 14.46 -4.20
CA LEU A 269 11.98 15.83 -4.31
C LEU A 269 12.26 16.46 -5.68
N GLU A 270 13.16 15.88 -6.47
CA GLU A 270 13.41 16.31 -7.86
C GLU A 270 12.32 15.80 -8.82
N LEU A 271 11.51 14.84 -8.38
CA LEU A 271 10.39 14.30 -9.15
C LEU A 271 9.11 15.13 -8.94
N PRO A 272 8.16 15.11 -9.88
CA PRO A 272 6.83 15.66 -9.65
C PRO A 272 6.19 15.04 -8.40
N GLY A 273 5.44 15.83 -7.62
CA GLY A 273 4.83 15.36 -6.38
C GLY A 273 4.01 14.06 -6.53
N GLN A 274 3.30 13.93 -7.63
CA GLN A 274 2.48 12.76 -7.97
C GLN A 274 3.31 11.48 -8.13
N ALA A 275 4.61 11.59 -8.44
CA ALA A 275 5.51 10.45 -8.59
C ALA A 275 5.92 9.87 -7.22
N PHE A 276 6.25 10.73 -6.24
CA PHE A 276 6.67 10.26 -4.92
C PHE A 276 5.51 10.11 -3.92
N TYR A 277 4.36 10.75 -4.16
CA TYR A 277 3.22 10.71 -3.24
C TYR A 277 2.69 9.28 -2.96
N PRO A 278 2.59 8.35 -3.94
CA PRO A 278 2.29 6.94 -3.69
C PRO A 278 3.20 6.29 -2.64
N PHE A 279 4.49 6.57 -2.72
CA PHE A 279 5.50 5.98 -1.83
C PHE A 279 5.35 6.47 -0.39
N VAL A 280 5.32 7.79 -0.19
CA VAL A 280 5.25 8.40 1.16
C VAL A 280 3.90 8.15 1.83
N THR A 281 2.81 8.16 1.06
CA THR A 281 1.45 7.93 1.58
C THR A 281 1.30 6.52 2.12
N ARG A 282 1.87 5.52 1.43
CA ARG A 282 1.85 4.14 1.92
C ARG A 282 2.68 3.98 3.19
N ILE A 283 3.85 4.60 3.27
CA ILE A 283 4.67 4.60 4.49
C ILE A 283 3.93 5.23 5.65
N TYR A 284 3.32 6.39 5.43
CA TYR A 284 2.53 7.07 6.45
C TYR A 284 1.37 6.20 6.95
N LEU A 285 0.62 5.56 6.05
CA LEU A 285 -0.48 4.69 6.42
C LEU A 285 0.01 3.47 7.23
N LEU A 286 1.09 2.80 6.82
CA LEU A 286 1.64 1.65 7.55
C LEU A 286 2.21 2.04 8.91
N SER A 287 2.79 3.24 9.03
CA SER A 287 3.22 3.82 10.30
C SER A 287 2.04 4.01 11.26
N ALA A 288 0.90 4.51 10.77
CA ALA A 288 -0.32 4.64 11.55
C ALA A 288 -0.89 3.26 11.95
N VAL A 289 -0.95 2.30 11.02
CA VAL A 289 -1.38 0.91 11.29
C VAL A 289 -0.54 0.27 12.40
N SER A 290 0.79 0.37 12.30
CA SER A 290 1.72 -0.15 13.29
C SER A 290 1.49 0.49 14.66
N TRP A 291 1.28 1.82 14.69
CA TRP A 291 1.02 2.54 15.93
C TRP A 291 -0.30 2.13 16.60
N PHE A 292 -1.42 2.06 15.85
CA PHE A 292 -2.70 1.59 16.38
C PHE A 292 -2.61 0.18 16.94
N LYS A 293 -1.89 -0.71 16.23
CA LYS A 293 -1.74 -2.09 16.64
C LYS A 293 -0.87 -2.26 17.87
N SER A 294 0.27 -1.58 17.93
CA SER A 294 1.23 -1.69 19.04
C SER A 294 0.77 -0.98 20.32
N THR A 295 0.09 0.17 20.18
CA THR A 295 -0.27 1.01 21.33
C THR A 295 -1.64 0.66 21.91
N TYR A 296 -2.64 0.39 21.06
CA TYR A 296 -4.03 0.17 21.49
C TYR A 296 -4.54 -1.23 21.16
N ASN A 297 -3.73 -2.05 20.46
CA ASN A 297 -4.16 -3.34 19.93
C ASN A 297 -5.46 -3.20 19.11
N LEU A 298 -5.51 -2.16 18.27
CA LEU A 298 -6.59 -1.86 17.34
C LEU A 298 -6.14 -2.10 15.90
N SER A 299 -7.05 -2.61 15.07
CA SER A 299 -6.85 -2.55 13.63
C SER A 299 -7.08 -1.13 13.11
N LEU A 300 -6.64 -0.85 11.89
CA LEU A 300 -6.93 0.43 11.23
C LEU A 300 -8.44 0.68 11.10
N LEU A 301 -9.24 -0.37 10.83
CA LEU A 301 -10.69 -0.26 10.75
C LEU A 301 -11.30 0.08 12.11
N ASP A 302 -10.81 -0.52 13.19
CA ASP A 302 -11.28 -0.21 14.54
C ASP A 302 -11.04 1.26 14.86
N ALA A 303 -9.83 1.78 14.62
CA ALA A 303 -9.49 3.18 14.83
C ALA A 303 -10.38 4.13 14.01
N ARG A 304 -10.63 3.80 12.74
CA ARG A 304 -11.54 4.58 11.87
C ARG A 304 -12.98 4.60 12.38
N ILE A 305 -13.48 3.48 12.90
CA ILE A 305 -14.83 3.41 13.50
C ILE A 305 -14.90 4.28 14.76
N LEU A 306 -13.90 4.21 15.64
CA LEU A 306 -13.87 5.02 16.86
C LEU A 306 -13.82 6.52 16.55
N MET A 307 -12.96 6.95 15.62
CA MET A 307 -12.90 8.35 15.17
C MET A 307 -14.23 8.79 14.56
N LEU A 308 -14.81 7.97 13.67
CA LEU A 308 -16.08 8.28 13.03
C LEU A 308 -17.21 8.52 14.03
N LEU A 309 -17.34 7.64 15.03
CA LEU A 309 -18.37 7.77 16.05
C LEU A 309 -18.12 8.96 16.97
N LEU A 310 -16.85 9.20 17.34
CA LEU A 310 -16.47 10.32 18.20
C LEU A 310 -16.74 11.66 17.52
N GLU A 311 -16.27 11.84 16.29
CA GLU A 311 -16.34 13.12 15.57
C GLU A 311 -17.78 13.47 15.16
N ARG A 312 -18.61 12.48 14.82
CA ARG A 312 -20.00 12.73 14.47
C ARG A 312 -20.93 12.87 15.67
N GLY A 313 -20.53 12.41 16.86
CA GLY A 313 -21.33 12.48 18.08
C GLY A 313 -22.72 11.86 17.96
N THR A 314 -22.94 10.93 17.02
CA THR A 314 -24.26 10.37 16.68
C THR A 314 -24.20 8.86 16.58
N VAL A 315 -25.34 8.22 16.90
CA VAL A 315 -25.52 6.78 16.79
C VAL A 315 -25.62 6.40 15.32
N LEU A 316 -24.83 5.42 14.88
CA LEU A 316 -24.81 4.93 13.50
C LEU A 316 -25.14 3.45 13.43
N THR A 317 -25.71 3.01 12.32
CA THR A 317 -25.84 1.59 12.00
C THR A 317 -24.58 1.03 11.35
N CYS A 318 -24.37 -0.29 11.43
CA CYS A 318 -23.27 -0.94 10.70
C CYS A 318 -23.29 -0.62 9.18
N ALA A 319 -24.48 -0.45 8.60
CA ALA A 319 -24.65 -0.10 7.19
C ALA A 319 -24.19 1.33 6.88
N GLU A 320 -24.50 2.28 7.75
CA GLU A 320 -24.02 3.67 7.62
C GLU A 320 -22.51 3.74 7.80
N ILE A 321 -21.96 3.05 8.81
CA ILE A 321 -20.51 2.96 9.03
C ILE A 321 -19.82 2.35 7.79
N SER A 322 -20.35 1.26 7.25
CA SER A 322 -19.86 0.61 6.02
C SER A 322 -19.86 1.58 4.84
N HIS A 323 -20.95 2.32 4.64
CA HIS A 323 -21.07 3.29 3.56
C HIS A 323 -20.12 4.49 3.72
N LEU A 324 -19.94 5.00 4.94
CA LEU A 324 -19.07 6.14 5.24
C LEU A 324 -17.59 5.76 5.10
N LEU A 325 -17.19 4.61 5.64
CA LEU A 325 -15.80 4.13 5.61
C LEU A 325 -15.42 3.38 4.33
N LYS A 326 -16.35 3.17 3.39
CA LYS A 326 -16.09 2.46 2.12
C LYS A 326 -15.43 1.09 2.34
N VAL A 327 -16.03 0.33 3.25
CA VAL A 327 -15.64 -1.05 3.61
C VAL A 327 -16.88 -1.92 3.65
N SER A 328 -16.71 -3.22 3.44
CA SER A 328 -17.84 -4.16 3.42
C SER A 328 -18.58 -4.20 4.75
N ASN A 329 -19.89 -4.44 4.67
CA ASN A 329 -20.74 -4.61 5.85
C ASN A 329 -20.26 -5.75 6.77
N SER A 330 -19.71 -6.82 6.19
CA SER A 330 -19.15 -7.95 6.95
C SER A 330 -17.92 -7.55 7.76
N ALA A 331 -16.99 -6.78 7.16
CA ALA A 331 -15.81 -6.28 7.86
C ALA A 331 -16.20 -5.35 9.01
N VAL A 332 -17.11 -4.40 8.77
CA VAL A 332 -17.63 -3.50 9.81
C VAL A 332 -18.33 -4.28 10.92
N SER A 333 -19.19 -5.24 10.58
CA SER A 333 -19.89 -6.06 11.59
C SER A 333 -18.94 -6.88 12.46
N ASN A 334 -17.83 -7.36 11.90
CA ASN A 334 -16.80 -8.08 12.65
C ASN A 334 -16.00 -7.14 13.55
N ALA A 335 -15.58 -5.98 13.04
CA ALA A 335 -14.88 -4.95 13.82
C ALA A 335 -15.75 -4.45 14.99
N VAL A 336 -17.00 -4.07 14.73
CA VAL A 336 -17.98 -3.66 15.75
C VAL A 336 -18.23 -4.76 16.80
N ARG A 337 -18.25 -6.04 16.39
CA ARG A 337 -18.36 -7.15 17.35
C ARG A 337 -17.12 -7.24 18.27
N SER A 338 -15.92 -7.08 17.73
CA SER A 338 -14.68 -7.06 18.50
C SER A 338 -14.63 -5.87 19.46
N LEU A 339 -14.89 -4.67 18.93
CA LEU A 339 -14.94 -3.41 19.69
C LEU A 339 -15.94 -3.46 20.84
N SER A 340 -17.05 -4.18 20.67
CA SER A 340 -18.08 -4.31 21.71
C SER A 340 -17.77 -5.41 22.73
N ARG A 341 -17.38 -6.61 22.29
CA ARG A 341 -17.25 -7.78 23.18
C ARG A 341 -15.89 -7.93 23.83
N VAL A 342 -14.83 -7.47 23.16
CA VAL A 342 -13.45 -7.67 23.59
C VAL A 342 -12.86 -6.38 24.14
N LYS A 343 -13.19 -5.25 23.50
CA LYS A 343 -12.64 -3.93 23.86
C LYS A 343 -13.57 -3.08 24.71
N HIS A 344 -14.87 -3.37 24.71
CA HIS A 344 -15.89 -2.60 25.42
C HIS A 344 -15.99 -1.11 25.05
N TYR A 345 -15.44 -0.71 23.91
CA TYR A 345 -15.47 0.70 23.44
C TYR A 345 -16.77 1.10 22.75
N VAL A 346 -17.57 0.12 22.30
CA VAL A 346 -18.84 0.41 21.64
C VAL A 346 -19.97 -0.45 22.21
N GLU A 347 -21.12 0.20 22.35
CA GLU A 347 -22.39 -0.45 22.60
C GLU A 347 -23.07 -0.82 21.28
N ARG A 348 -23.88 -1.88 21.35
CA ARG A 348 -24.63 -2.38 20.21
C ARG A 348 -26.08 -2.62 20.62
N GLU A 349 -26.98 -1.90 19.98
CA GLU A 349 -28.41 -2.05 20.21
C GLU A 349 -29.09 -2.57 18.94
N LYS A 350 -29.93 -3.60 19.08
CA LYS A 350 -30.75 -4.07 17.97
C LYS A 350 -31.97 -3.17 17.84
N VAL A 351 -32.16 -2.57 16.67
CA VAL A 351 -33.31 -1.70 16.44
C VAL A 351 -34.59 -2.55 16.39
N ALA A 352 -35.54 -2.27 17.27
CA ALA A 352 -36.83 -2.97 17.34
C ALA A 352 -37.51 -3.02 15.96
N GLY A 353 -38.03 -4.19 15.59
CA GLY A 353 -38.70 -4.40 14.29
C GLY A 353 -37.77 -4.39 13.07
N SER A 354 -36.45 -4.25 13.23
CA SER A 354 -35.50 -4.33 12.11
C SER A 354 -34.32 -5.28 12.40
N GLY A 355 -33.65 -5.73 11.34
CA GLY A 355 -32.38 -6.47 11.44
C GLY A 355 -31.16 -5.57 11.71
N LYS A 356 -31.35 -4.25 11.87
CA LYS A 356 -30.25 -3.28 11.96
C LYS A 356 -29.68 -3.22 13.39
N ILE A 357 -28.38 -3.01 13.47
CA ILE A 357 -27.63 -2.83 14.72
C ILE A 357 -27.16 -1.39 14.76
N LYS A 358 -27.62 -0.63 15.75
CA LYS A 358 -27.11 0.68 16.13
C LYS A 358 -25.84 0.52 16.97
N VAL A 359 -24.91 1.43 16.76
CA VAL A 359 -23.57 1.43 17.34
C VAL A 359 -23.28 2.83 17.86
N GLN A 360 -22.83 2.92 19.09
CA GLN A 360 -22.41 4.15 19.76
C GLN A 360 -21.21 3.87 20.65
N LEU A 361 -20.44 4.92 21.00
CA LEU A 361 -19.35 4.79 21.96
C LEU A 361 -19.89 4.61 23.38
N THR A 362 -19.23 3.76 24.17
CA THR A 362 -19.37 3.74 25.63
C THR A 362 -18.61 4.93 26.24
N GLU A 363 -18.78 5.21 27.54
CA GLU A 363 -17.96 6.23 28.23
C GLU A 363 -16.46 5.95 28.11
N GLU A 364 -16.04 4.69 28.31
CA GLU A 364 -14.66 4.25 28.10
C GLU A 364 -14.23 4.42 26.63
N GLY A 365 -15.12 4.11 25.69
CA GLY A 365 -14.90 4.30 24.26
C GLY A 365 -14.71 5.77 23.87
N VAL A 366 -15.48 6.70 24.46
CA VAL A 366 -15.32 8.15 24.26
C VAL A 366 -13.96 8.60 24.78
N SER A 367 -13.61 8.25 26.02
CA SER A 367 -12.33 8.63 26.61
C SER A 367 -11.14 8.11 25.81
N THR A 368 -11.18 6.83 25.42
CA THR A 368 -10.14 6.20 24.62
C THR A 368 -10.05 6.83 23.22
N ALA A 369 -11.17 7.04 22.54
CA ALA A 369 -11.18 7.65 21.22
C ALA A 369 -10.63 9.09 21.25
N GLN A 370 -10.94 9.87 22.29
CA GLN A 370 -10.38 11.21 22.49
C GLN A 370 -8.87 11.17 22.70
N GLU A 371 -8.35 10.26 23.54
CA GLU A 371 -6.91 10.09 23.73
C GLU A 371 -6.22 9.72 22.41
N ILE A 372 -6.74 8.73 21.68
CA ILE A 372 -6.21 8.32 20.38
C ILE A 372 -6.20 9.53 19.44
N ARG A 373 -7.25 10.35 19.44
CA ARG A 373 -7.38 11.51 18.56
C ARG A 373 -6.30 12.53 18.85
N GLU A 374 -6.15 12.96 20.09
CA GLU A 374 -5.14 13.97 20.44
C GLU A 374 -3.72 13.46 20.18
N ARG A 375 -3.44 12.19 20.52
CA ARG A 375 -2.12 11.60 20.24
C ARG A 375 -1.85 11.43 18.74
N PHE A 376 -2.88 11.16 17.96
CA PHE A 376 -2.79 11.12 16.50
C PHE A 376 -2.46 12.51 15.94
N ILE A 377 -3.12 13.57 16.42
CA ILE A 377 -2.85 14.97 16.04
C ILE A 377 -1.40 15.34 16.40
N THR A 378 -0.97 15.09 17.64
CA THR A 378 0.41 15.36 18.06
C THR A 378 1.42 14.61 17.21
N ARG A 379 1.15 13.34 16.87
CA ARG A 379 2.01 12.56 15.98
C ARG A 379 2.05 13.16 14.57
N TYR A 380 0.91 13.56 14.03
CA TYR A 380 0.83 14.22 12.72
C TYR A 380 1.68 15.48 12.70
N MET A 381 1.45 16.40 13.65
CA MET A 381 2.18 17.65 13.76
C MET A 381 3.69 17.44 13.81
N LYS A 382 4.15 16.48 14.62
CA LYS A 382 5.58 16.13 14.72
C LYS A 382 6.14 15.53 13.42
N GLN A 383 5.37 14.67 12.76
CA GLN A 383 5.85 13.93 11.59
C GLN A 383 5.89 14.81 10.33
N PHE A 384 4.95 15.74 10.21
CA PHE A 384 4.86 16.66 9.08
C PHE A 384 5.47 18.02 9.38
N ASP A 385 6.01 18.27 10.57
CA ASP A 385 6.50 19.58 11.02
C ASP A 385 5.53 20.71 10.67
N VAL A 386 4.33 20.62 11.28
CA VAL A 386 3.23 21.57 11.09
C VAL A 386 2.65 22.02 12.42
N THR A 387 2.09 23.23 12.44
CA THR A 387 1.31 23.73 13.57
C THR A 387 -0.06 23.07 13.63
N ARG A 388 -0.79 23.29 14.74
CA ARG A 388 -2.15 22.77 14.89
C ARG A 388 -3.10 23.46 13.90
N GLU A 389 -2.93 24.75 13.68
CA GLU A 389 -3.70 25.55 12.73
C GLU A 389 -3.50 25.02 11.31
N GLU A 390 -2.26 24.74 10.91
CA GLU A 390 -1.96 24.14 9.60
C GLU A 390 -2.59 22.74 9.46
N PHE A 391 -2.58 21.93 10.51
CA PHE A 391 -3.28 20.64 10.52
C PHE A 391 -4.80 20.81 10.39
N GLU A 392 -5.40 21.77 11.07
CA GLU A 392 -6.84 22.07 10.94
C GLU A 392 -7.21 22.54 9.53
N GLU A 393 -6.35 23.30 8.86
CA GLU A 393 -6.54 23.64 7.44
C GLU A 393 -6.49 22.41 6.54
N VAL A 394 -5.62 21.43 6.82
CA VAL A 394 -5.62 20.15 6.11
C VAL A 394 -6.97 19.44 6.29
N LEU A 395 -7.51 19.41 7.52
CA LEU A 395 -8.79 18.76 7.82
C LEU A 395 -9.97 19.40 7.08
N LYS A 396 -9.96 20.72 6.87
CA LYS A 396 -10.99 21.41 6.06
C LYS A 396 -11.00 20.95 4.61
N ALA A 397 -9.84 20.52 4.09
CA ALA A 397 -9.70 20.04 2.72
C ALA A 397 -9.99 18.53 2.57
N VAL A 398 -10.18 17.80 3.67
CA VAL A 398 -10.42 16.36 3.66
C VAL A 398 -11.85 16.05 3.25
N HIS A 399 -11.98 15.34 2.13
CA HIS A 399 -13.22 14.67 1.74
C HIS A 399 -12.92 13.25 1.26
N PRO A 400 -13.60 12.21 1.78
CA PRO A 400 -13.39 10.84 1.33
C PRO A 400 -14.07 10.66 -0.03
N ARG A 401 -13.31 10.89 -1.10
CA ARG A 401 -13.84 10.82 -2.47
C ARG A 401 -13.81 9.37 -2.96
N HIS A 402 -15.00 8.81 -3.16
CA HIS A 402 -15.17 7.49 -3.76
C HIS A 402 -14.99 7.57 -5.28
N ARG A 403 -14.16 6.68 -5.85
CA ARG A 403 -13.99 6.48 -7.29
C ARG A 403 -14.32 5.03 -7.63
N LYS A 404 -14.74 4.79 -8.88
CA LYS A 404 -14.75 3.42 -9.45
C LYS A 404 -13.30 2.90 -9.50
N SER A 405 -13.07 1.63 -9.16
CA SER A 405 -11.75 1.00 -9.25
C SER A 405 -11.21 1.04 -10.68
N TYR A 406 -9.90 0.91 -10.86
CA TYR A 406 -9.30 0.81 -12.21
C TYR A 406 -9.94 -0.34 -13.00
N MET A 407 -10.14 -1.49 -12.37
CA MET A 407 -10.82 -2.65 -12.99
C MET A 407 -12.25 -2.33 -13.42
N GLN A 408 -13.03 -1.59 -12.61
CA GLN A 408 -14.37 -1.13 -13.00
C GLN A 408 -14.34 -0.12 -14.16
N LYS A 409 -13.23 0.60 -14.33
CA LYS A 409 -13.03 1.58 -15.41
C LYS A 409 -12.60 0.91 -16.71
N VAL A 410 -11.73 -0.08 -16.64
CA VAL A 410 -11.20 -0.81 -17.81
C VAL A 410 -12.17 -1.88 -18.30
N PHE A 411 -12.81 -2.62 -17.39
CA PHE A 411 -13.64 -3.77 -17.73
C PHE A 411 -15.16 -3.55 -17.52
N GLY A 412 -15.56 -2.35 -17.06
CA GLY A 412 -16.97 -2.00 -16.84
C GLY A 412 -17.53 -2.40 -15.46
N GLU A 413 -18.77 -1.99 -15.18
CA GLU A 413 -19.39 -2.13 -13.85
C GLU A 413 -19.70 -3.58 -13.43
N SER A 414 -19.75 -4.52 -14.38
CA SER A 414 -20.10 -5.92 -14.15
C SER A 414 -19.04 -6.75 -13.42
N PHE A 415 -17.82 -6.24 -13.27
CA PHE A 415 -16.72 -6.95 -12.58
C PHE A 415 -16.72 -6.77 -11.05
N ALA A 416 -17.65 -6.02 -10.48
CA ALA A 416 -17.67 -5.68 -9.05
C ALA A 416 -18.22 -6.79 -8.11
N GLY A 417 -18.33 -8.03 -8.58
CA GLY A 417 -19.08 -9.09 -7.90
C GLY A 417 -18.41 -10.47 -7.84
N ILE A 418 -17.09 -10.55 -7.92
CA ILE A 418 -16.34 -11.79 -7.66
C ILE A 418 -15.45 -11.61 -6.44
#